data_AF-A0A976Q2Z9-F1
#
_entry.id   AF-A0A976Q2Z9-F1
#
_cell.length_a   1.000
_cell.length_b   1.000
_cell.length_c   1.000
_cell.angle_alpha   90.00
_cell.angle_beta   90.00
_cell.angle_gamma   90.00
#
_symmetry.space_group_name_H-M   'P 1'
#
loop_
_entity.id
_entity.type
_entity.pdbx_description
1 polymer ?
#
loop_
_entity_poly.entity_id
_entity_poly.type
_entity_poly.pdbx_seq_one_letter_code
_entity_poly.pdbx_strand_id
1 'polypeptide(L)'
;MNDMQALLRLTLILFPLTACSDDAREHVAPVSSETLAFDRVTPEKLERAEHAVPLGPEPPVAASIVPNHCEDFTVVENSRGQLRYRRNRRSWTRADQRGFRRLVGMVASEMGAEPRLFQLWSLRESSHRPTAIHVLNPDLEGAVKAWERHLYRPDRALELGEMMRNYGAKRREYWQAKAELDRRQTFRQNPHYLEELEFDFLGAHGDRQRRRASRWSFGYGPFGFNPTYFVPVWDQTAPPWVFCSEGGIVAIVTAVWAAREHQAECRSQGMGESYSVVNRRFSSGHCRPRPGREAMFARRARIQGLDPSRTARLGRRWPSESTDRAAIVAHMRARARADGLL
;
A
#
# COMPACT_ATOMS: atom_id res chain seq x y z
N MET A 1 13.61 55.30 -3.53
CA MET A 1 13.96 54.65 -4.82
C MET A 1 14.81 53.43 -4.50
N ASN A 2 14.22 52.25 -4.72
CA ASN A 2 14.79 50.98 -5.23
C ASN A 2 16.14 50.46 -4.67
N ASP A 3 16.40 49.18 -4.44
CA ASP A 3 15.67 47.90 -4.38
C ASP A 3 16.74 46.82 -4.05
N MET A 4 16.33 45.56 -3.81
CA MET A 4 17.14 44.31 -3.81
C MET A 4 17.96 43.93 -2.54
N GLN A 5 17.50 42.96 -1.74
CA GLN A 5 17.68 41.48 -1.84
C GLN A 5 19.09 40.96 -1.47
N ALA A 6 19.34 39.79 -0.85
CA ALA A 6 18.61 38.79 -0.07
C ALA A 6 19.70 37.81 0.45
N LEU A 7 19.99 37.78 1.74
CA LEU A 7 19.74 36.68 2.70
C LEU A 7 20.00 35.24 2.20
N LEU A 8 21.20 34.74 2.48
CA LEU A 8 21.59 33.34 2.50
C LEU A 8 22.03 33.00 3.94
N ARG A 9 21.26 32.21 4.68
CA ARG A 9 21.75 31.51 5.88
C ARG A 9 21.21 30.08 5.91
N LEU A 10 22.13 29.15 5.69
CA LEU A 10 22.00 27.75 6.08
C LEU A 10 21.74 27.65 7.58
N THR A 11 20.82 26.78 7.98
CA THR A 11 20.77 26.27 9.36
C THR A 11 20.68 24.76 9.29
N LEU A 12 21.79 24.11 9.65
CA LEU A 12 21.88 22.71 10.04
C LEU A 12 20.98 22.50 11.26
N ILE A 13 20.05 21.54 11.20
CA ILE A 13 19.29 21.10 12.37
C ILE A 13 19.72 19.66 12.68
N LEU A 14 20.40 19.55 13.82
CA LEU A 14 20.73 18.32 14.53
C LEU A 14 19.46 17.66 15.08
N PHE A 15 19.41 16.33 15.00
CA PHE A 15 18.41 15.50 15.68
C PHE A 15 18.65 15.49 17.19
N PRO A 16 17.57 15.50 18.00
CA PRO A 16 17.58 14.80 19.28
C PRO A 16 16.69 13.56 19.22
N LEU A 17 17.30 12.43 19.56
CA LEU A 17 16.64 11.24 20.09
C LEU A 17 16.12 11.60 21.50
N THR A 18 14.81 11.57 21.72
CA THR A 18 14.26 11.58 23.08
C THR A 18 13.07 10.63 23.24
N ALA A 19 13.18 9.88 24.33
CA ALA A 19 12.29 8.96 25.00
C ALA A 19 10.77 9.23 24.88
N CYS A 20 9.99 8.15 24.75
CA CYS A 20 8.60 8.10 25.20
C CYS A 20 8.56 7.39 26.56
N SER A 21 8.14 8.12 27.61
CA SER A 21 7.75 7.54 28.89
C SER A 21 6.23 7.40 28.97
N ASP A 22 5.83 6.56 29.93
CA ASP A 22 4.52 5.97 30.20
C ASP A 22 3.40 6.96 30.55
N ASP A 23 2.15 6.57 30.24
CA ASP A 23 1.10 6.33 31.25
C ASP A 23 -0.24 6.00 30.57
N ALA A 24 -0.71 4.77 30.76
CA ALA A 24 -2.13 4.40 30.70
C ALA A 24 -2.30 3.02 31.38
N ARG A 25 -2.44 3.05 32.70
CA ARG A 25 -3.10 1.97 33.46
C ARG A 25 -4.59 2.10 33.22
N GLU A 26 -5.23 1.07 32.67
CA GLU A 26 -6.66 0.89 32.84
C GLU A 26 -7.03 -0.60 32.89
N HIS A 27 -7.91 -0.90 33.84
CA HIS A 27 -8.35 -2.21 34.26
C HIS A 27 -9.10 -2.95 33.16
N VAL A 28 -8.66 -4.17 32.83
CA VAL A 28 -9.45 -5.13 32.05
C VAL A 28 -9.91 -6.23 33.01
N ALA A 29 -11.24 -6.37 33.14
CA ALA A 29 -11.90 -7.43 33.88
C ALA A 29 -11.63 -8.81 33.23
N PRO A 30 -11.60 -9.91 34.02
CA PRO A 30 -11.32 -11.23 33.50
C PRO A 30 -12.50 -11.77 32.69
N VAL A 31 -12.26 -12.12 31.42
CA VAL A 31 -13.18 -12.92 30.61
C VAL A 31 -12.85 -14.40 30.88
N SER A 32 -13.88 -15.16 31.25
CA SER A 32 -13.82 -16.58 31.58
C SER A 32 -13.30 -17.42 30.42
N SER A 33 -12.38 -18.34 30.74
CA SER A 33 -11.82 -19.34 29.84
C SER A 33 -12.84 -20.45 29.54
N GLU A 34 -13.39 -20.45 28.33
CA GLU A 34 -13.92 -21.67 27.72
C GLU A 34 -12.81 -22.37 26.93
N THR A 35 -12.58 -23.61 27.31
CA THR A 35 -11.54 -24.51 26.84
C THR A 35 -11.82 -24.96 25.41
N LEU A 36 -11.14 -24.38 24.42
CA LEU A 36 -11.05 -24.96 23.08
C LEU A 36 -9.97 -26.05 23.09
N ALA A 37 -10.42 -27.30 23.12
CA ALA A 37 -9.58 -28.47 22.91
C ALA A 37 -9.02 -28.44 21.48
N PHE A 38 -7.70 -28.28 21.37
CA PHE A 38 -6.97 -28.53 20.13
C PHE A 38 -6.78 -30.04 19.98
N ASP A 39 -7.43 -30.63 18.99
CA ASP A 39 -7.15 -31.99 18.54
C ASP A 39 -5.68 -32.11 18.13
N ARG A 40 -4.99 -33.08 18.75
CA ARG A 40 -3.64 -33.48 18.37
C ARG A 40 -3.70 -34.11 16.97
N VAL A 41 -3.11 -33.45 15.99
CA VAL A 41 -2.83 -34.06 14.67
C VAL A 41 -1.80 -35.16 14.90
N THR A 42 -2.18 -36.42 14.65
CA THR A 42 -1.28 -37.57 14.72
C THR A 42 -0.40 -37.66 13.47
N PRO A 43 0.83 -38.23 13.59
CA PRO A 43 1.78 -38.34 12.47
C PRO A 43 1.26 -39.09 11.24
N GLU A 44 0.27 -39.97 11.39
CA GLU A 44 -0.31 -40.75 10.29
C GLU A 44 -1.08 -39.93 9.24
N LYS A 45 -1.42 -38.65 9.52
CA LYS A 45 -2.05 -37.77 8.52
C LYS A 45 -1.05 -37.03 7.63
N LEU A 46 0.26 -37.09 7.91
CA LEU A 46 1.28 -36.49 7.03
C LEU A 46 1.73 -37.43 5.89
N GLU A 47 1.61 -38.76 6.04
CA GLU A 47 2.13 -39.72 5.05
C GLU A 47 1.21 -39.93 3.82
N ARG A 48 0.02 -39.32 3.78
CA ARG A 48 -0.87 -39.36 2.59
C ARG A 48 -0.65 -38.21 1.59
N ALA A 49 0.32 -37.33 1.82
CA ALA A 49 0.63 -36.22 0.90
C ALA A 49 1.79 -36.53 -0.08
N GLU A 50 2.44 -37.69 0.00
CA GLU A 50 3.64 -38.02 -0.79
C GLU A 50 3.38 -38.92 -2.02
N HIS A 51 2.19 -38.87 -2.62
CA HIS A 51 1.97 -39.46 -3.95
C HIS A 51 1.74 -38.35 -4.96
N ALA A 52 2.85 -37.73 -5.35
CA ALA A 52 2.92 -36.80 -6.46
C ALA A 52 2.54 -37.51 -7.77
N VAL A 53 1.48 -37.03 -8.41
CA VAL A 53 1.17 -37.33 -9.80
C VAL A 53 2.32 -36.79 -10.67
N PRO A 54 2.90 -37.57 -11.59
CA PRO A 54 3.92 -37.06 -12.49
C PRO A 54 3.28 -36.00 -13.40
N LEU A 55 3.67 -34.74 -13.18
CA LEU A 55 3.36 -33.63 -14.08
C LEU A 55 4.09 -33.92 -15.41
N GLY A 56 3.33 -34.19 -16.46
CA GLY A 56 3.85 -34.22 -17.83
C GLY A 56 4.50 -32.87 -18.19
N PRO A 57 5.27 -32.81 -19.29
CA PRO A 57 5.90 -31.56 -19.70
C PRO A 57 4.83 -30.48 -19.86
N GLU A 58 4.93 -29.42 -19.05
CA GLU A 58 4.05 -28.26 -19.16
C GLU A 58 4.11 -27.76 -20.61
N PRO A 59 2.95 -27.56 -21.27
CA PRO A 59 2.96 -26.88 -22.55
C PRO A 59 3.67 -25.53 -22.38
N PRO A 60 4.44 -25.05 -23.37
CA PRO A 60 5.03 -23.73 -23.29
C PRO A 60 3.90 -22.74 -23.05
N VAL A 61 3.89 -22.14 -21.86
CA VAL A 61 3.00 -21.03 -21.54
C VAL A 61 3.31 -19.97 -22.58
N ALA A 62 2.42 -19.85 -23.57
CA ALA A 62 2.49 -18.80 -24.56
C ALA A 62 2.71 -17.50 -23.80
N ALA A 63 3.79 -16.79 -24.11
CA ALA A 63 4.16 -15.54 -23.47
C ALA A 63 2.91 -14.64 -23.45
N SER A 64 2.25 -14.59 -22.30
CA SER A 64 1.02 -13.82 -22.17
C SER A 64 1.44 -12.38 -22.40
N ILE A 65 0.83 -11.75 -23.40
CA ILE A 65 0.86 -10.30 -23.55
C ILE A 65 0.28 -9.75 -22.24
N VAL A 66 1.15 -9.37 -21.30
CA VAL A 66 0.71 -9.00 -19.94
C VAL A 66 -0.08 -7.70 -20.05
N PRO A 67 -1.41 -7.68 -19.86
CA PRO A 67 -2.23 -6.49 -20.13
C PRO A 67 -2.06 -5.37 -19.09
N ASN A 68 -1.11 -5.52 -18.16
CA ASN A 68 -0.98 -4.73 -16.95
C ASN A 68 0.40 -4.07 -16.87
N HIS A 69 0.71 -3.18 -17.83
CA HIS A 69 1.94 -2.39 -17.76
C HIS A 69 1.70 -1.13 -16.92
N CYS A 70 2.17 -1.15 -15.68
CA CYS A 70 2.48 0.07 -14.95
C CYS A 70 3.47 0.94 -15.75
N GLU A 71 3.61 2.23 -15.43
CA GLU A 71 4.66 3.06 -16.05
C GLU A 71 6.03 2.39 -15.82
N ASP A 72 6.83 2.28 -16.89
CA ASP A 72 8.20 1.79 -16.82
C ASP A 72 9.16 2.90 -16.33
N PHE A 73 10.40 2.57 -16.01
CA PHE A 73 11.42 3.53 -15.59
C PHE A 73 12.84 3.11 -15.96
N THR A 74 13.71 4.11 -16.02
CA THR A 74 15.15 3.95 -16.17
C THR A 74 15.85 4.50 -14.94
N VAL A 75 16.88 3.80 -14.46
CA VAL A 75 17.73 4.28 -13.37
C VAL A 75 18.97 4.93 -13.97
N VAL A 76 19.24 6.16 -13.58
CA VAL A 76 20.40 6.93 -14.07
C VAL A 76 21.30 7.22 -12.88
N GLU A 77 22.56 6.81 -12.98
CA GLU A 77 23.60 7.20 -12.05
C GLU A 77 24.25 8.50 -12.54
N ASN A 78 24.31 9.52 -11.68
CA ASN A 78 25.03 10.75 -12.01
C ASN A 78 26.54 10.59 -11.76
N SER A 79 27.34 11.58 -12.18
CA SER A 79 28.80 11.60 -11.98
C SER A 79 29.27 11.56 -10.52
N ARG A 80 28.36 11.67 -9.54
CA ARG A 80 28.61 11.54 -8.10
C ARG A 80 28.19 10.17 -7.55
N GLY A 81 27.82 9.21 -8.40
CA GLY A 81 27.34 7.88 -7.99
C GLY A 81 25.92 7.89 -7.40
N GLN A 82 25.16 8.99 -7.54
CA GLN A 82 23.80 9.07 -7.01
C GLN A 82 22.81 8.53 -8.02
N LEU A 83 21.95 7.61 -7.57
CA LEU A 83 20.89 7.04 -8.38
C LEU A 83 19.71 7.99 -8.51
N ARG A 84 19.20 8.15 -9.73
CA ARG A 84 17.98 8.87 -10.05
C ARG A 84 17.09 7.98 -10.92
N TYR A 85 15.91 7.68 -10.41
CA TYR A 85 14.91 6.94 -11.16
C TYR A 85 14.10 7.91 -12.02
N ARG A 86 14.08 7.66 -13.32
CA ARG A 86 13.35 8.44 -14.33
C ARG A 86 12.22 7.58 -14.87
N ARG A 87 10.98 7.98 -14.60
CA ARG A 87 9.80 7.35 -15.21
C ARG A 87 9.82 7.51 -16.73
N ASN A 88 9.58 6.41 -17.43
CA ASN A 88 9.34 6.34 -18.87
C ASN A 88 7.87 6.69 -19.11
N ARG A 89 7.55 7.98 -18.92
CA ARG A 89 6.17 8.48 -18.97
C ARG A 89 5.69 8.50 -20.40
N ARG A 90 4.53 7.88 -20.65
CA ARG A 90 3.66 8.32 -21.75
C ARG A 90 3.25 9.77 -21.50
N SER A 91 3.13 10.57 -22.56
CA SER A 91 2.55 11.91 -22.47
C SER A 91 1.09 11.82 -22.04
N TRP A 92 0.78 12.30 -20.83
CA TRP A 92 -0.59 12.44 -20.32
C TRP A 92 -1.11 13.84 -20.62
N THR A 93 -2.13 13.92 -21.44
CA THR A 93 -2.81 15.18 -21.76
C THR A 93 -3.69 15.65 -20.60
N ARG A 94 -4.14 16.90 -20.65
CA ARG A 94 -5.16 17.39 -19.71
C ARG A 94 -6.49 16.64 -19.87
N ALA A 95 -6.78 16.10 -21.05
CA ALA A 95 -7.98 15.30 -21.28
C ALA A 95 -7.88 13.97 -20.53
N ASP A 96 -6.74 13.29 -20.59
CA ASP A 96 -6.51 12.03 -19.87
C ASP A 96 -6.64 12.21 -18.35
N GLN A 97 -6.03 13.27 -17.81
CA GLN A 97 -6.12 13.59 -16.38
C GLN A 97 -7.57 13.88 -15.95
N ARG A 98 -8.36 14.58 -16.79
CA ARG A 98 -9.79 14.80 -16.53
C ARG A 98 -10.58 13.50 -16.61
N GLY A 99 -10.29 12.65 -17.60
CA GLY A 99 -10.89 11.33 -17.75
C GLY A 99 -10.66 10.47 -16.51
N PHE A 100 -9.41 10.36 -16.07
CA PHE A 100 -9.09 9.60 -14.85
C PHE A 100 -9.69 10.22 -13.60
N ARG A 101 -9.69 11.56 -13.44
CA ARG A 101 -10.38 12.21 -12.31
C ARG A 101 -11.88 11.88 -12.29
N ARG A 102 -12.53 11.84 -13.46
CA ARG A 102 -13.94 11.41 -13.59
C ARG A 102 -14.10 9.94 -13.22
N LEU A 103 -13.21 9.05 -13.67
CA LEU A 103 -13.20 7.64 -13.29
C LEU A 103 -13.10 7.45 -11.78
N VAL A 104 -12.15 8.13 -11.12
CA VAL A 104 -12.01 8.13 -9.65
C VAL A 104 -13.31 8.58 -8.97
N GLY A 105 -13.94 9.64 -9.49
CA GLY A 105 -15.20 10.15 -8.95
C GLY A 105 -16.35 9.15 -9.11
N MET A 106 -16.46 8.52 -10.29
CA MET A 106 -17.48 7.52 -10.59
C MET A 106 -17.33 6.31 -9.67
N VAL A 107 -16.16 5.67 -9.64
CA VAL A 107 -15.94 4.46 -8.81
C VAL A 107 -16.18 4.75 -7.33
N ALA A 108 -15.64 5.86 -6.80
CA ALA A 108 -15.86 6.23 -5.40
C ALA A 108 -17.35 6.44 -5.09
N SER A 109 -18.09 7.11 -5.99
CA SER A 109 -19.53 7.33 -5.82
C SER A 109 -20.34 6.03 -5.90
N GLU A 110 -20.00 5.12 -6.83
CA GLU A 110 -20.62 3.80 -6.94
C GLU A 110 -20.34 2.94 -5.71
N MET A 111 -19.21 3.15 -5.03
CA MET A 111 -18.92 2.55 -3.73
C MET A 111 -19.59 3.28 -2.55
N GLY A 112 -20.29 4.40 -2.80
CA GLY A 112 -20.94 5.20 -1.76
C GLY A 112 -19.98 6.07 -0.94
N ALA A 113 -18.75 6.24 -1.41
CA ALA A 113 -17.73 7.06 -0.77
C ALA A 113 -17.71 8.48 -1.36
N GLU A 114 -17.23 9.45 -0.59
CA GLU A 114 -17.10 10.85 -1.01
C GLU A 114 -16.05 11.00 -2.14
N PRO A 115 -16.45 11.22 -3.39
CA PRO A 115 -15.54 11.18 -4.54
C PRO A 115 -14.43 12.23 -4.45
N ARG A 116 -14.70 13.38 -3.84
CA ARG A 116 -13.73 14.47 -3.74
C ARG A 116 -12.50 14.11 -2.92
N LEU A 117 -12.65 13.23 -1.92
CA LEU A 117 -11.52 12.75 -1.11
C LEU A 117 -10.54 11.93 -1.98
N PHE A 118 -11.06 10.99 -2.76
CA PHE A 118 -10.24 10.12 -3.62
C PHE A 118 -9.66 10.89 -4.82
N GLN A 119 -10.38 11.88 -5.33
CA GLN A 119 -9.82 12.82 -6.31
C GLN A 119 -8.64 13.61 -5.71
N LEU A 120 -8.74 14.08 -4.46
CA LEU A 120 -7.61 14.76 -3.80
C LEU A 120 -6.40 13.86 -3.60
N TRP A 121 -6.61 12.60 -3.20
CA TRP A 121 -5.53 11.63 -3.05
C TRP A 121 -4.90 11.29 -4.40
N SER A 122 -5.69 10.94 -5.42
CA SER A 122 -5.14 10.68 -6.76
C SER A 122 -4.41 11.88 -7.36
N LEU A 123 -4.86 13.11 -7.10
CA LEU A 123 -4.12 14.32 -7.49
C LEU A 123 -2.78 14.42 -6.77
N ARG A 124 -2.77 14.24 -5.44
CA ARG A 124 -1.57 14.37 -4.61
C ARG A 124 -0.52 13.32 -4.96
N GLU A 125 -0.95 12.08 -5.12
CA GLU A 125 -0.06 10.92 -5.16
C GLU A 125 0.35 10.61 -6.60
N SER A 126 -0.55 10.71 -7.58
CA SER A 126 -0.25 10.35 -8.97
C SER A 126 -0.46 11.45 -9.99
N SER A 127 -0.88 12.66 -9.57
CA SER A 127 -1.32 13.71 -10.51
C SER A 127 -2.40 13.21 -11.47
N HIS A 128 -3.35 12.43 -10.94
CA HIS A 128 -4.41 11.77 -11.70
C HIS A 128 -3.89 10.82 -12.80
N ARG A 129 -3.00 9.92 -12.42
CA ARG A 129 -2.48 8.86 -13.30
C ARG A 129 -2.65 7.49 -12.62
N PRO A 130 -3.37 6.53 -13.21
CA PRO A 130 -3.58 5.21 -12.63
C PRO A 130 -2.29 4.39 -12.58
N THR A 131 -1.45 4.51 -13.60
CA THR A 131 -0.26 3.68 -13.78
C THR A 131 1.02 4.31 -13.22
N ALA A 132 0.92 5.47 -12.59
CA ALA A 132 2.09 6.18 -12.11
C ALA A 132 2.69 5.46 -10.91
N ILE A 133 3.94 5.03 -11.08
CA ILE A 133 4.76 4.50 -10.01
C ILE A 133 5.46 5.63 -9.24
N HIS A 134 5.59 5.46 -7.93
CA HIS A 134 6.46 6.31 -7.12
C HIS A 134 7.90 5.83 -7.25
N VAL A 135 8.75 6.73 -7.73
CA VAL A 135 10.18 6.43 -8.00
C VAL A 135 11.11 7.44 -7.34
N LEU A 136 10.62 8.27 -6.42
CA LEU A 136 11.52 9.13 -5.67
C LEU A 136 12.32 8.24 -4.71
N ASN A 137 13.63 8.50 -4.56
CA ASN A 137 14.50 7.65 -3.74
C ASN A 137 13.93 7.39 -2.32
N PRO A 138 13.39 8.40 -1.59
CA PRO A 138 12.81 8.14 -0.27
C PRO A 138 11.59 7.21 -0.31
N ASP A 139 10.77 7.28 -1.36
CA ASP A 139 9.60 6.41 -1.52
C ASP A 139 10.02 4.98 -1.82
N LEU A 140 11.06 4.81 -2.65
CA LEU A 140 11.63 3.51 -2.98
C LEU A 140 12.33 2.87 -1.78
N GLU A 141 13.11 3.63 -1.01
CA GLU A 141 13.70 3.14 0.25
C GLU A 141 12.60 2.74 1.25
N GLY A 142 11.53 3.54 1.34
CA GLY A 142 10.35 3.19 2.14
C GLY A 142 9.65 1.92 1.65
N ALA A 143 9.56 1.74 0.33
CA ALA A 143 8.98 0.57 -0.30
C ALA A 143 9.80 -0.70 -0.03
N VAL A 144 11.11 -0.66 -0.26
CA VAL A 144 12.05 -1.72 0.08
C VAL A 144 11.94 -2.10 1.56
N LYS A 145 12.01 -1.13 2.48
CA LYS A 145 11.92 -1.40 3.93
C LYS A 145 10.57 -1.98 4.34
N ALA A 146 9.47 -1.61 3.69
CA ALA A 146 8.17 -2.22 3.97
C ALA A 146 8.08 -3.63 3.42
N TRP A 147 8.63 -3.86 2.23
CA TRP A 147 8.73 -5.19 1.65
C TRP A 147 9.55 -6.14 2.52
N GLU A 148 10.74 -5.74 2.94
CA GLU A 148 11.61 -6.52 3.85
C GLU A 148 10.94 -6.89 5.18
N ARG A 149 10.06 -6.02 5.69
CA ARG A 149 9.26 -6.29 6.90
C ARG A 149 8.21 -7.38 6.70
N HIS A 150 7.70 -7.52 5.48
CA HIS A 150 6.78 -8.59 5.14
C HIS A 150 7.52 -9.81 4.58
N LEU A 151 8.84 -9.72 4.31
CA LEU A 151 9.66 -10.80 3.77
C LEU A 151 9.62 -12.03 4.69
N TYR A 152 9.11 -13.16 4.19
CA TYR A 152 8.97 -14.41 4.89
C TYR A 152 10.32 -15.11 4.82
N ARG A 153 10.87 -15.37 5.99
CA ARG A 153 12.14 -16.07 6.17
C ARG A 153 11.90 -17.18 7.18
N PRO A 154 12.02 -18.47 6.80
CA PRO A 154 11.68 -19.60 7.68
C PRO A 154 12.43 -19.59 9.01
N ASP A 155 13.72 -19.28 8.98
CA ASP A 155 14.60 -19.11 10.14
C ASP A 155 14.06 -18.04 11.10
N ARG A 156 13.73 -16.85 10.60
CA ARG A 156 13.16 -15.78 11.41
C ARG A 156 11.78 -16.16 11.98
N ALA A 157 10.98 -16.89 11.21
CA ALA A 157 9.66 -17.35 11.68
C ALA A 157 9.79 -18.36 12.84
N LEU A 158 10.78 -19.26 12.79
CA LEU A 158 11.10 -20.19 13.88
C LEU A 158 11.55 -19.43 15.14
N GLU A 159 12.47 -18.47 14.98
CA GLU A 159 12.99 -17.64 16.07
C GLU A 159 11.87 -16.86 16.77
N LEU A 160 10.95 -16.25 16.00
CA LEU A 160 9.77 -15.58 16.54
C LEU A 160 8.85 -16.54 17.31
N GLY A 161 8.68 -17.76 16.80
CA GLY A 161 7.94 -18.82 17.47
C GLY A 161 8.57 -19.26 18.80
N GLU A 162 9.90 -19.33 18.87
CA GLU A 162 10.66 -19.60 20.10
C GLU A 162 10.51 -18.46 21.11
N MET A 163 10.64 -17.21 20.67
CA MET A 163 10.39 -16.04 21.53
C MET A 163 9.00 -16.10 22.15
N MET A 164 7.96 -16.42 21.36
CA MET A 164 6.60 -16.56 21.87
C MET A 164 6.46 -17.67 22.92
N ARG A 165 7.14 -18.81 22.73
CA ARG A 165 7.16 -19.90 23.74
C ARG A 165 7.89 -19.47 25.03
N ASN A 166 8.96 -18.70 24.93
CA ASN A 166 9.81 -18.32 26.06
C ASN A 166 9.23 -17.19 26.92
N TYR A 167 8.63 -16.15 26.31
CA TYR A 167 8.16 -14.98 27.05
C TYR A 167 6.74 -15.12 27.62
N GLY A 168 5.87 -15.93 26.99
CA GLY A 168 4.45 -16.09 27.36
C GLY A 168 3.59 -14.83 27.11
N ALA A 169 2.26 -15.00 27.01
CA ALA A 169 1.33 -13.94 26.60
C ALA A 169 1.20 -12.74 27.56
N LYS A 170 1.75 -12.82 28.78
CA LYS A 170 1.77 -11.72 29.75
C LYS A 170 2.85 -10.67 29.45
N ARG A 171 3.79 -10.99 28.56
CA ARG A 171 4.95 -10.15 28.26
C ARG A 171 4.78 -9.40 26.94
N ARG A 172 5.31 -8.18 26.87
CA ARG A 172 5.29 -7.34 25.66
C ARG A 172 6.01 -8.01 24.49
N GLU A 173 7.09 -8.72 24.77
CA GLU A 173 7.93 -9.39 23.78
C GLU A 173 7.16 -10.48 23.01
N TYR A 174 6.24 -11.19 23.68
CA TYR A 174 5.34 -12.15 23.03
C TYR A 174 4.50 -11.48 21.95
N TRP A 175 3.86 -10.35 22.28
CA TRP A 175 2.98 -9.65 21.35
C TRP A 175 3.75 -8.99 20.21
N GLN A 176 4.97 -8.52 20.48
CA GLN A 176 5.88 -8.02 19.43
C GLN A 176 6.27 -9.15 18.46
N ALA A 177 6.65 -10.32 18.99
CA ALA A 177 7.01 -11.46 18.17
C ALA A 177 5.82 -11.97 17.34
N LYS A 178 4.64 -12.10 17.96
CA LYS A 178 3.39 -12.48 17.28
C LYS A 178 3.06 -11.49 16.15
N ALA A 179 3.08 -10.19 16.42
CA ALA A 179 2.78 -9.18 15.41
C ALA A 179 3.79 -9.16 14.25
N GLU A 180 5.08 -9.44 14.52
CA GLU A 180 6.08 -9.60 13.46
C GLU A 180 5.82 -10.85 12.62
N LEU A 181 5.51 -11.98 13.27
CA LEU A 181 5.22 -13.24 12.60
C LEU A 181 3.99 -13.11 11.69
N ASP A 182 2.89 -12.56 12.21
CA ASP A 182 1.64 -12.34 11.47
C ASP A 182 1.91 -11.49 10.20
N ARG A 183 2.72 -10.42 10.31
CA ARG A 183 3.12 -9.60 9.15
C ARG A 183 3.95 -10.38 8.13
N ARG A 184 4.91 -11.18 8.58
CA ARG A 184 5.77 -11.97 7.66
C ARG A 184 5.01 -13.10 6.98
N GLN A 185 3.94 -13.59 7.59
CA GLN A 185 3.09 -14.63 7.00
C GLN A 185 2.11 -14.10 5.96
N THR A 186 1.84 -12.78 5.95
CA THR A 186 0.81 -12.13 5.12
C THR A 186 0.87 -12.51 3.64
N PHE A 187 2.06 -12.68 3.07
CA PHE A 187 2.24 -13.01 1.66
C PHE A 187 2.95 -14.35 1.44
N ARG A 188 3.08 -15.19 2.48
CA ARG A 188 3.83 -16.45 2.41
C ARG A 188 3.35 -17.36 1.27
N GLN A 189 2.06 -17.31 0.95
CA GLN A 189 1.42 -18.12 -0.10
C GLN A 189 1.24 -17.36 -1.42
N ASN A 190 1.71 -16.11 -1.52
CA ASN A 190 1.55 -15.33 -2.75
C ASN A 190 2.53 -15.87 -3.83
N PRO A 191 2.05 -16.31 -5.00
CA PRO A 191 2.93 -16.85 -6.05
C PRO A 191 3.86 -15.79 -6.66
N HIS A 192 3.49 -14.51 -6.55
CA HIS A 192 4.24 -13.37 -7.10
C HIS A 192 5.21 -12.76 -6.08
N TYR A 193 5.42 -13.42 -4.95
CA TYR A 193 6.15 -12.88 -3.82
C TYR A 193 7.61 -12.55 -4.12
N LEU A 194 8.30 -13.44 -4.82
CA LEU A 194 9.70 -13.25 -5.21
C LEU A 194 9.86 -12.68 -6.62
N GLU A 195 8.77 -12.19 -7.23
CA GLU A 195 8.87 -11.68 -8.58
C GLU A 195 9.71 -10.41 -8.67
N GLU A 196 10.52 -10.38 -9.72
CA GLU A 196 11.43 -9.30 -10.04
C GLU A 196 10.98 -8.60 -11.32
N LEU A 197 11.41 -7.36 -11.47
CA LEU A 197 11.34 -6.64 -12.73
C LEU A 197 12.75 -6.35 -13.23
N GLU A 198 12.89 -6.40 -14.55
CA GLU A 198 14.08 -5.93 -15.23
C GLU A 198 13.92 -4.47 -15.62
N PHE A 199 14.97 -3.67 -15.40
CA PHE A 199 14.99 -2.27 -15.79
C PHE A 199 16.35 -1.87 -16.33
N ASP A 200 16.36 -0.82 -17.15
CA ASP A 200 17.59 -0.21 -17.66
C ASP A 200 18.27 0.63 -16.58
N PHE A 201 19.55 0.36 -16.36
CA PHE A 201 20.48 1.16 -15.58
C PHE A 201 21.46 1.85 -16.52
N LEU A 202 21.54 3.17 -16.45
CA LEU A 202 22.49 4.00 -17.17
C LEU A 202 23.54 4.50 -16.18
N GLY A 203 24.74 3.94 -16.26
CA GLY A 203 25.87 4.33 -15.42
C GLY A 203 26.39 5.72 -15.75
N ALA A 204 27.21 6.27 -14.84
CA ALA A 204 27.76 7.63 -14.99
C ALA A 204 28.61 7.82 -16.26
N HIS A 205 29.15 6.73 -16.81
CA HIS A 205 29.98 6.72 -18.03
C HIS A 205 29.19 6.41 -19.30
N GLY A 206 27.85 6.36 -19.21
CA GLY A 206 26.98 6.06 -20.34
C GLY A 206 26.83 4.57 -20.65
N ASP A 207 27.41 3.70 -19.82
CA ASP A 207 27.17 2.26 -19.92
C ASP A 207 25.72 1.94 -19.59
N ARG A 208 25.11 1.05 -20.39
CA ARG A 208 23.74 0.57 -20.17
C ARG A 208 23.78 -0.87 -19.71
N GLN A 209 23.21 -1.14 -18.55
CA GLN A 209 23.10 -2.45 -17.95
C GLN A 209 21.62 -2.78 -17.72
N ARG A 210 21.22 -4.04 -17.88
CA ARG A 210 19.95 -4.51 -17.31
C ARG A 210 20.17 -4.91 -15.87
N ARG A 211 19.32 -4.42 -14.97
CA ARG A 211 19.30 -4.82 -13.55
C ARG A 211 17.95 -5.38 -13.17
N ARG A 212 17.94 -6.14 -12.07
CA ARG A 212 16.75 -6.76 -11.50
C ARG A 212 16.51 -6.22 -10.10
N ALA A 213 15.24 -6.04 -9.75
CA ALA A 213 14.81 -5.71 -8.40
C ALA A 213 13.41 -6.28 -8.13
N SER A 214 13.09 -6.51 -6.86
CA SER A 214 11.76 -6.99 -6.47
C SER A 214 10.66 -6.04 -6.93
N ARG A 215 9.58 -6.59 -7.49
CA ARG A 215 8.39 -5.82 -7.87
C ARG A 215 7.70 -5.16 -6.68
N TRP A 216 7.84 -5.72 -5.49
CA TRP A 216 7.25 -5.19 -4.26
C TRP A 216 7.96 -3.93 -3.75
N SER A 217 9.18 -3.67 -4.22
CA SER A 217 9.98 -2.49 -3.87
C SER A 217 9.59 -1.23 -4.65
N PHE A 218 8.58 -1.29 -5.52
CA PHE A 218 8.12 -0.17 -6.33
C PHE A 218 6.68 0.20 -6.00
N GLY A 219 6.36 1.50 -6.10
CA GLY A 219 5.05 2.05 -5.76
C GLY A 219 3.95 1.67 -6.75
N TYR A 220 3.59 0.38 -6.77
CA TYR A 220 2.48 -0.14 -7.57
C TYR A 220 1.13 -0.06 -6.85
N GLY A 221 1.07 0.36 -5.59
CA GLY A 221 -0.17 0.52 -4.84
C GLY A 221 -1.10 1.60 -5.44
N PRO A 222 -2.32 1.76 -4.88
CA PRO A 222 -3.27 2.76 -5.34
C PRO A 222 -2.63 4.14 -5.50
N PHE A 223 -2.77 4.78 -6.66
CA PHE A 223 -2.18 6.11 -6.92
C PHE A 223 -0.65 6.22 -6.68
N GLY A 224 0.06 5.08 -6.72
CA GLY A 224 1.50 5.01 -6.53
C GLY A 224 1.95 4.72 -5.10
N PHE A 225 1.04 4.47 -4.15
CA PHE A 225 1.40 4.02 -2.82
C PHE A 225 2.22 2.72 -2.83
N ASN A 226 2.79 2.37 -1.70
CA ASN A 226 3.50 1.12 -1.55
C ASN A 226 2.53 -0.08 -1.57
N PRO A 227 2.67 -1.05 -2.51
CA PRO A 227 1.75 -2.16 -2.66
C PRO A 227 1.68 -3.06 -1.43
N THR A 228 2.73 -3.17 -0.60
CA THR A 228 2.73 -4.06 0.57
C THR A 228 1.62 -3.76 1.56
N TYR A 229 1.13 -2.52 1.60
CA TYR A 229 0.05 -2.10 2.50
C TYR A 229 -1.35 -2.28 1.91
N PHE A 230 -1.47 -2.39 0.59
CA PHE A 230 -2.76 -2.34 -0.10
C PHE A 230 -3.10 -3.66 -0.79
N VAL A 231 -2.11 -4.46 -1.19
CA VAL A 231 -2.36 -5.81 -1.72
C VAL A 231 -3.16 -6.65 -0.72
N PRO A 232 -2.87 -6.68 0.61
CA PRO A 232 -3.67 -7.46 1.54
C PRO A 232 -5.13 -6.99 1.67
N VAL A 233 -5.39 -5.69 1.45
CA VAL A 233 -6.74 -5.12 1.43
C VAL A 233 -7.50 -5.57 0.17
N TRP A 234 -6.78 -5.70 -0.95
CA TRP A 234 -7.33 -6.29 -2.17
C TRP A 234 -7.41 -7.81 -2.03
N ASP A 235 -6.31 -8.51 -2.21
CA ASP A 235 -6.17 -9.96 -2.15
C ASP A 235 -4.70 -10.28 -1.87
N GLN A 236 -4.42 -10.99 -0.78
CA GLN A 236 -3.07 -11.35 -0.36
C GLN A 236 -2.30 -12.19 -1.37
N THR A 237 -2.99 -12.84 -2.32
CA THR A 237 -2.39 -13.66 -3.39
C THR A 237 -2.21 -12.91 -4.71
N ALA A 238 -2.76 -11.70 -4.83
CA ALA A 238 -2.64 -10.91 -6.05
C ALA A 238 -1.21 -10.39 -6.27
N PRO A 239 -0.80 -10.18 -7.53
CA PRO A 239 0.48 -9.56 -7.84
C PRO A 239 0.50 -8.07 -7.44
N PRO A 240 1.68 -7.49 -7.11
CA PRO A 240 1.77 -6.08 -6.72
C PRO A 240 1.34 -5.10 -7.83
N TRP A 241 1.41 -5.49 -9.12
CA TRP A 241 0.97 -4.66 -10.26
C TRP A 241 -0.54 -4.75 -10.56
N VAL A 242 -1.34 -5.45 -9.74
CA VAL A 242 -2.79 -5.57 -9.93
C VAL A 242 -3.49 -4.21 -10.01
N PHE A 243 -2.96 -3.19 -9.33
CA PHE A 243 -3.53 -1.84 -9.28
C PHE A 243 -3.29 -1.00 -10.55
N CYS A 244 -2.39 -1.43 -11.42
CA CYS A 244 -2.15 -0.78 -12.72
C CYS A 244 -3.12 -1.27 -13.80
N SER A 245 -3.88 -2.34 -13.52
CA SER A 245 -4.85 -2.91 -14.44
C SER A 245 -6.08 -2.02 -14.63
N GLU A 246 -6.80 -2.21 -15.74
CA GLU A 246 -8.19 -1.75 -15.88
C GLU A 246 -8.39 -0.24 -15.67
N GLY A 247 -7.46 0.57 -16.18
CA GLY A 247 -7.50 2.03 -16.03
C GLY A 247 -7.41 2.51 -14.58
N GLY A 248 -7.01 1.65 -13.64
CA GLY A 248 -6.89 1.94 -12.21
C GLY A 248 -8.16 1.69 -11.40
N ILE A 249 -9.16 0.97 -11.94
CA ILE A 249 -10.38 0.61 -11.17
C ILE A 249 -10.01 -0.13 -9.88
N VAL A 250 -9.15 -1.14 -9.96
CA VAL A 250 -8.72 -1.93 -8.78
C VAL A 250 -8.07 -1.02 -7.74
N ALA A 251 -7.18 -0.12 -8.17
CA ALA A 251 -6.57 0.88 -7.29
C ALA A 251 -7.61 1.73 -6.53
N ILE A 252 -8.63 2.22 -7.23
CA ILE A 252 -9.66 3.08 -6.62
C ILE A 252 -10.52 2.27 -5.64
N VAL A 253 -10.93 1.05 -6.01
CA VAL A 253 -11.71 0.17 -5.14
C VAL A 253 -10.95 -0.14 -3.84
N THR A 254 -9.69 -0.56 -3.97
CA THR A 254 -8.84 -0.86 -2.81
C THR A 254 -8.56 0.37 -1.97
N ALA A 255 -8.41 1.56 -2.56
CA ALA A 255 -8.26 2.80 -1.79
C ALA A 255 -9.50 3.09 -0.94
N VAL A 256 -10.71 2.84 -1.44
CA VAL A 256 -11.96 3.01 -0.69
C VAL A 256 -12.03 2.02 0.48
N TRP A 257 -11.72 0.74 0.24
CA TRP A 257 -11.67 -0.27 1.29
C TRP A 257 -10.64 0.06 2.37
N ALA A 258 -9.41 0.39 1.97
CA ALA A 258 -8.36 0.80 2.91
C ALA A 258 -8.77 2.04 3.71
N ALA A 259 -9.46 3.02 3.10
CA ALA A 259 -9.97 4.17 3.83
C ALA A 259 -10.99 3.79 4.91
N ARG A 260 -11.87 2.81 4.63
CA ARG A 260 -12.86 2.31 5.61
C ARG A 260 -12.19 1.60 6.77
N GLU A 261 -11.25 0.72 6.47
CA GLU A 261 -10.45 0.02 7.49
C GLU A 261 -9.69 1.02 8.37
N HIS A 262 -9.01 1.99 7.76
CA HIS A 262 -8.31 3.04 8.47
C HIS A 262 -9.24 3.92 9.33
N GLN A 263 -10.45 4.22 8.85
CA GLN A 263 -11.45 4.94 9.65
C GLN A 263 -11.85 4.13 10.88
N ALA A 264 -12.14 2.83 10.72
CA ALA A 264 -12.49 1.94 11.82
C ALA A 264 -11.34 1.79 12.83
N GLU A 265 -10.11 1.64 12.34
CA GLU A 265 -8.89 1.59 13.16
C GLU A 265 -8.69 2.88 13.98
N CYS A 266 -8.81 4.04 13.36
CA CYS A 266 -8.63 5.30 14.08
C CYS A 266 -9.76 5.57 15.07
N ARG A 267 -10.98 5.12 14.78
CA ARG A 267 -12.09 5.15 15.71
C ARG A 267 -11.81 4.29 16.95
N SER A 268 -11.32 3.06 16.78
CA SER A 268 -10.99 2.19 17.91
C SER A 268 -9.83 2.71 18.76
N GLN A 269 -8.97 3.56 18.20
CA GLN A 269 -7.92 4.30 18.93
C GLN A 269 -8.39 5.62 19.57
N GLY A 270 -9.68 5.96 19.50
CA GLY A 270 -10.23 7.21 20.05
C GLY A 270 -9.78 8.49 19.31
N MET A 271 -9.20 8.36 18.10
CA MET A 271 -8.68 9.49 17.32
C MET A 271 -9.78 10.17 16.47
N GLY A 272 -10.98 9.57 16.43
CA GLY A 272 -12.10 10.03 15.62
C GLY A 272 -12.07 9.55 14.18
N GLU A 273 -12.93 10.13 13.36
CA GLU A 273 -13.27 9.61 12.03
C GLU A 273 -13.21 10.66 10.93
N SER A 274 -12.57 11.79 11.22
CA SER A 274 -12.59 12.94 10.33
C SER A 274 -11.81 12.68 9.04
N TYR A 275 -12.09 13.46 7.99
CA TYR A 275 -11.28 13.43 6.77
C TYR A 275 -9.78 13.64 7.05
N SER A 276 -9.43 14.52 8.00
CA SER A 276 -8.04 14.73 8.42
C SER A 276 -7.42 13.47 9.02
N VAL A 277 -8.13 12.80 9.93
CA VAL A 277 -7.65 11.57 10.59
C VAL A 277 -7.48 10.44 9.57
N VAL A 278 -8.48 10.23 8.71
CA VAL A 278 -8.40 9.20 7.65
C VAL A 278 -7.26 9.51 6.68
N ASN A 279 -7.11 10.76 6.23
CA ASN A 279 -5.98 11.17 5.38
C ASN A 279 -4.63 10.98 6.07
N ARG A 280 -4.54 11.25 7.37
CA ARG A 280 -3.32 11.03 8.15
C ARG A 280 -2.96 9.56 8.20
N ARG A 281 -3.93 8.69 8.49
CA ARG A 281 -3.71 7.24 8.54
C ARG A 281 -3.35 6.66 7.19
N PHE A 282 -4.03 7.12 6.15
CA PHE A 282 -3.81 6.69 4.77
C PHE A 282 -2.44 7.14 4.23
N SER A 283 -2.03 8.39 4.49
CA SER A 283 -0.78 8.93 3.92
C SER A 283 0.47 8.77 4.78
N SER A 284 0.34 8.43 6.06
CA SER A 284 1.48 8.34 6.96
C SER A 284 1.48 7.14 7.90
N GLY A 285 0.46 6.28 7.84
CA GLY A 285 0.39 5.10 8.71
C GLY A 285 0.03 5.40 10.16
N HIS A 286 -0.46 6.62 10.47
CA HIS A 286 -0.79 7.01 11.85
C HIS A 286 -2.16 7.68 11.94
N CYS A 287 -2.93 7.40 12.99
CA CYS A 287 -4.21 8.07 13.22
C CYS A 287 -4.05 9.47 13.81
N ARG A 288 -3.02 9.70 14.64
CA ARG A 288 -2.83 10.97 15.36
C ARG A 288 -2.54 12.13 14.39
N PRO A 289 -3.38 13.19 14.41
CA PRO A 289 -3.15 14.37 13.59
C PRO A 289 -1.83 15.08 13.89
N ARG A 290 -1.23 15.70 12.86
CA ARG A 290 -0.05 16.57 13.01
C ARG A 290 -0.37 17.97 12.47
N PRO A 291 -0.62 18.96 13.35
CA PRO A 291 -1.15 20.27 12.95
C PRO A 291 -0.40 20.94 11.78
N GLY A 292 0.94 20.93 11.81
CA GLY A 292 1.74 21.56 10.76
C GLY A 292 1.72 20.85 9.39
N ARG A 293 1.58 19.52 9.36
CA ARG A 293 1.58 18.75 8.10
C ARG A 293 0.19 18.67 7.45
N GLU A 294 -0.86 18.97 8.21
CA GLU A 294 -2.25 18.87 7.76
C GLU A 294 -2.78 20.14 7.10
N ALA A 295 -2.15 21.29 7.35
CA ALA A 295 -2.59 22.57 6.78
C ALA A 295 -2.77 22.52 5.25
N MET A 296 -1.85 21.82 4.54
CA MET A 296 -1.94 21.69 3.09
C MET A 296 -3.14 20.82 2.67
N PHE A 297 -3.37 19.69 3.35
CA PHE A 297 -4.54 18.85 3.08
C PHE A 297 -5.82 19.61 3.38
N ALA A 298 -5.91 20.24 4.56
CA ALA A 298 -7.07 21.00 5.00
C ALA A 298 -7.44 22.11 4.00
N ARG A 299 -6.44 22.86 3.51
CA ARG A 299 -6.64 23.88 2.48
C ARG A 299 -7.20 23.27 1.18
N ARG A 300 -6.61 22.18 0.68
CA ARG A 300 -7.07 21.52 -0.57
C ARG A 300 -8.46 20.90 -0.42
N ALA A 301 -8.75 20.29 0.73
CA ALA A 301 -10.05 19.76 1.07
C ALA A 301 -11.12 20.86 1.04
N ARG A 302 -10.88 22.00 1.69
CA ARG A 302 -11.81 23.14 1.69
C ARG A 302 -12.05 23.70 0.28
N ILE A 303 -11.01 23.77 -0.56
CA ILE A 303 -11.15 24.19 -1.98
C ILE A 303 -12.10 23.25 -2.74
N GLN A 304 -12.14 21.96 -2.40
CA GLN A 304 -13.08 21.00 -2.98
C GLN A 304 -14.44 20.98 -2.24
N GLY A 305 -14.65 21.84 -1.24
CA GLY A 305 -15.87 21.85 -0.42
C GLY A 305 -15.97 20.67 0.56
N LEU A 306 -14.83 20.11 0.99
CA LEU A 306 -14.74 19.16 2.09
C LEU A 306 -14.32 19.89 3.37
N ASP A 307 -15.04 19.63 4.45
CA ASP A 307 -14.62 20.05 5.79
C ASP A 307 -13.68 18.97 6.38
N PRO A 308 -12.38 19.27 6.58
CA PRO A 308 -11.42 18.30 7.08
C PRO A 308 -11.77 17.74 8.47
N SER A 309 -12.52 18.50 9.27
CA SER A 309 -12.91 18.14 10.64
C SER A 309 -14.14 17.23 10.70
N ARG A 310 -14.95 17.20 9.64
CA ARG A 310 -16.14 16.35 9.57
C ARG A 310 -15.78 14.89 9.36
N THR A 311 -16.65 14.01 9.88
CA THR A 311 -16.59 12.56 9.65
C THR A 311 -16.49 12.25 8.16
N ALA A 312 -15.50 11.44 7.80
CA ALA A 312 -15.29 11.00 6.43
C ALA A 312 -16.47 10.13 5.97
N ARG A 313 -17.09 10.50 4.84
CA ARG A 313 -18.21 9.75 4.26
C ARG A 313 -17.63 8.69 3.32
N LEU A 314 -17.51 7.45 3.78
CA LEU A 314 -16.90 6.35 3.01
C LEU A 314 -17.90 5.29 2.52
N GLY A 315 -19.17 5.41 2.91
CA GLY A 315 -20.24 4.48 2.53
C GLY A 315 -20.00 3.05 3.00
N ARG A 316 -20.95 2.17 2.66
CA ARG A 316 -20.85 0.72 2.93
C ARG A 316 -21.17 -0.14 1.71
N ARG A 317 -21.42 0.47 0.54
CA ARG A 317 -21.70 -0.27 -0.70
C ARG A 317 -20.41 -0.95 -1.16
N TRP A 318 -20.54 -2.21 -1.59
CA TRP A 318 -19.41 -3.07 -1.97
C TRP A 318 -18.39 -3.22 -0.81
N PRO A 319 -18.71 -3.96 0.26
CA PRO A 319 -17.78 -4.22 1.37
C PRO A 319 -16.55 -5.03 0.91
N SER A 320 -15.41 -4.91 1.61
CA SER A 320 -14.17 -5.64 1.26
C SER A 320 -14.29 -7.15 1.51
N GLU A 321 -15.20 -7.53 2.40
CA GLU A 321 -15.57 -8.91 2.72
C GLU A 321 -16.45 -9.54 1.63
N SER A 322 -16.92 -8.76 0.65
CA SER A 322 -17.67 -9.29 -0.49
C SER A 322 -16.84 -10.33 -1.22
N THR A 323 -17.41 -11.52 -1.40
CA THR A 323 -16.71 -12.67 -1.99
C THR A 323 -16.39 -12.49 -3.47
N ASP A 324 -17.12 -11.62 -4.19
CA ASP A 324 -16.95 -11.46 -5.63
C ASP A 324 -16.29 -10.14 -6.05
N ARG A 325 -14.97 -10.06 -5.83
CA ARG A 325 -14.11 -8.97 -6.30
C ARG A 325 -14.17 -8.80 -7.82
N ALA A 326 -14.28 -9.90 -8.55
CA ALA A 326 -14.35 -9.92 -10.00
C ALA A 326 -15.63 -9.24 -10.50
N ALA A 327 -16.79 -9.54 -9.88
CA ALA A 327 -18.05 -8.88 -10.20
C ALA A 327 -18.02 -7.37 -9.88
N ILE A 328 -17.37 -6.96 -8.78
CA ILE A 328 -17.21 -5.54 -8.46
C ILE A 328 -16.45 -4.84 -9.59
N VAL A 329 -15.29 -5.38 -9.98
CA VAL A 329 -14.48 -4.80 -11.06
C VAL A 329 -15.23 -4.81 -12.38
N ALA A 330 -15.93 -5.90 -12.70
CA ALA A 330 -16.75 -6.00 -13.91
C ALA A 330 -17.86 -4.96 -13.93
N HIS A 331 -18.54 -4.75 -12.80
CA HIS A 331 -19.57 -3.71 -12.65
C HIS A 331 -18.99 -2.30 -12.87
N MET A 332 -17.89 -1.97 -12.19
CA MET A 332 -17.22 -0.67 -12.33
C MET A 332 -16.74 -0.45 -13.77
N ARG A 333 -16.22 -1.50 -14.43
CA ARG A 333 -15.79 -1.45 -15.83
C ARG A 333 -16.97 -1.18 -16.76
N ALA A 334 -18.10 -1.85 -16.55
CA ALA A 334 -19.31 -1.65 -17.34
C ALA A 334 -19.85 -0.20 -17.19
N ARG A 335 -19.90 0.31 -15.95
CA ARG A 335 -20.28 1.71 -15.68
C ARG A 335 -19.31 2.70 -16.33
N ALA A 336 -18.00 2.47 -16.21
CA ALA A 336 -16.99 3.33 -16.81
C ALA A 336 -17.09 3.40 -18.35
N ARG A 337 -17.35 2.26 -19.01
CA ARG A 337 -17.60 2.23 -20.47
C ARG A 337 -18.87 2.99 -20.85
N ALA A 338 -19.95 2.80 -20.09
CA ALA A 338 -21.21 3.52 -20.32
C ALA A 338 -21.04 5.05 -20.21
N ASP A 339 -20.16 5.51 -19.32
CA ASP A 339 -19.87 6.94 -19.10
C ASP A 339 -18.76 7.50 -20.03
N GLY A 340 -18.23 6.67 -20.94
CA GLY A 340 -17.16 7.03 -21.88
C GLY A 340 -15.80 7.30 -21.21
N LEU A 341 -15.50 6.56 -20.14
CA LEU A 341 -14.28 6.71 -19.33
C LEU A 341 -13.23 5.61 -19.60
N LEU A 342 -13.60 4.54 -20.30
CA LEU A 342 -12.73 3.43 -20.73
C LEU A 342 -12.98 3.07 -22.20
#